data_AF-A0A2M8YKN8-F1
#
_entry.id   AF-A0A2M8YKN8-F1
#
_cell.length_a   1.000
_cell.length_b   1.000
_cell.length_c   1.000
_cell.angle_alpha   90.00
_cell.angle_beta   90.00
_cell.angle_gamma   90.00
#
_symmetry.space_group_name_H-M   'P 1'
#
loop_
_entity.id
_entity.type
_entity.pdbx_description
1 polymer ?
#
loop_
_entity_poly.entity_id
_entity_poly.type
_entity_poly.pdbx_seq_one_letter_code
_entity_poly.pdbx_strand_id
1 'polypeptide(L)'
;MVSGFAVARILSHISLERTWSDIPNICRWIWCRISFSWRSTSSKFLLIMTFSNIDAFDVLTGQIFAKLYENFPKPIFLDARKFVEGGEAACFNADSFTGAEVTPPAEAFINTATWLVQEGYISVRPNSKTATGFSDAVLSEKGLTALKAVPDSLVSRVTLGERLVQSVKAGTMETLKGVTNEVLSVLIKSVTLP
;
A
#
# COMPACT_ATOMS: atom_id res chain seq x y z
N MET A 1 32.41 -10.23 -0.22
CA MET A 1 31.22 -10.37 0.63
C MET A 1 31.66 -10.22 2.09
N VAL A 2 31.52 -9.02 2.63
CA VAL A 2 31.68 -8.75 4.07
C VAL A 2 30.47 -7.93 4.48
N SER A 3 29.81 -8.41 5.54
CA SER A 3 28.51 -8.04 6.07
C SER A 3 28.37 -6.55 6.41
N GLY A 4 27.34 -5.91 5.86
CA GLY A 4 26.94 -4.52 6.15
C GLY A 4 26.53 -4.23 7.60
N PHE A 5 26.49 -5.23 8.48
CA PHE A 5 26.20 -5.05 9.90
C PHE A 5 27.39 -4.51 10.72
N ALA A 6 28.63 -4.68 10.25
CA ALA A 6 29.80 -4.21 11.00
C ALA A 6 29.98 -2.67 10.96
N VAL A 7 29.44 -2.00 9.95
CA VAL A 7 29.54 -0.54 9.80
C VAL A 7 28.56 0.20 10.73
N ALA A 8 27.42 -0.42 11.06
CA ALA A 8 26.41 0.18 11.92
C ALA A 8 26.88 0.38 13.37
N ARG A 9 27.78 -0.49 13.88
CA ARG A 9 28.27 -0.41 15.27
C ARG A 9 29.42 0.58 15.47
N ILE A 10 30.10 0.99 14.41
CA ILE A 10 31.16 2.00 14.47
C ILE A 10 30.58 3.41 14.44
N LEU A 11 29.42 3.60 13.80
CA LEU A 11 28.83 4.94 13.62
C LEU A 11 27.99 5.43 14.81
N SER A 12 27.54 4.55 15.72
CA SER A 12 26.81 4.98 16.93
C SER A 12 27.72 5.61 18.00
N HIS A 13 29.05 5.46 17.88
CA HIS A 13 30.03 6.07 18.80
C HIS A 13 30.69 7.35 18.27
N ILE A 14 30.39 7.79 17.05
CA ILE A 14 30.87 9.07 16.50
C ILE A 14 29.72 10.07 16.56
N SER A 15 29.27 10.33 17.78
CA SER A 15 28.52 11.54 18.12
C SER A 15 29.51 12.50 18.78
N LEU A 16 30.28 13.21 17.96
CA LEU A 16 31.06 14.37 18.40
C LEU A 16 31.30 15.26 17.18
N GLU A 17 30.58 16.38 17.19
CA GLU A 17 30.86 17.67 16.58
C GLU A 17 32.07 17.69 15.63
N ARG A 18 31.82 17.51 14.33
CA ARG A 18 32.72 18.00 13.28
C ARG A 18 31.99 19.03 12.45
N THR A 19 32.49 20.25 12.52
CA THR A 19 32.06 21.39 11.72
C THR A 19 32.29 21.12 10.23
N TRP A 20 31.40 21.66 9.41
CA TRP A 20 31.17 21.35 8.00
C TRP A 20 32.34 21.67 7.01
N SER A 21 33.52 22.04 7.49
CA SER A 21 34.63 22.56 6.67
C SER A 21 35.65 21.52 6.20
N ASP A 22 35.73 20.33 6.79
CA ASP A 22 36.87 19.41 6.58
C ASP A 22 36.56 18.10 5.81
N ILE A 23 35.46 18.05 5.04
CA ILE A 23 35.09 16.84 4.29
C ILE A 23 35.44 17.01 2.80
N PRO A 24 36.34 16.18 2.21
CA PRO A 24 36.66 16.23 0.79
C PRO A 24 35.42 16.01 -0.07
N ASN A 25 35.32 16.74 -1.20
CA ASN A 25 34.13 16.83 -2.06
C ASN A 25 33.50 15.47 -2.41
N ILE A 26 34.26 14.39 -2.52
CA ILE A 26 33.76 13.06 -2.87
C ILE A 26 32.88 12.42 -1.79
N CYS A 27 33.15 12.72 -0.51
CA CYS A 27 32.36 12.24 0.62
C CYS A 27 31.02 13.00 0.70
N ARG A 28 30.97 14.24 0.23
CA ARG A 28 29.74 15.07 0.22
C ARG A 28 28.67 14.50 -0.73
N TRP A 29 29.08 13.95 -1.88
CA TRP A 29 28.18 13.30 -2.84
C TRP A 29 27.67 11.95 -2.36
N ILE A 30 28.53 11.16 -1.72
CA ILE A 30 28.16 9.86 -1.15
C ILE A 30 27.20 10.04 0.02
N TRP A 31 27.48 11.00 0.92
CA TRP A 31 26.56 11.33 2.02
C TRP A 31 25.24 11.88 1.49
N CYS A 32 25.24 12.78 0.51
CA CYS A 32 24.00 13.32 -0.07
C CYS A 32 23.15 12.22 -0.75
N ARG A 33 23.77 11.25 -1.45
CA ARG A 33 23.04 10.10 -2.02
C ARG A 33 22.50 9.16 -0.95
N ILE A 34 23.26 8.88 0.10
CA ILE A 34 22.81 8.00 1.20
C ILE A 34 21.69 8.69 1.98
N SER A 35 21.83 9.97 2.31
CA SER A 35 20.79 10.77 2.99
C SER A 35 19.54 10.95 2.15
N PHE A 36 19.66 11.09 0.82
CA PHE A 36 18.51 11.24 -0.09
C PHE A 36 17.79 9.90 -0.31
N SER A 37 18.53 8.80 -0.43
CA SER A 37 17.95 7.47 -0.48
C SER A 37 17.27 7.13 0.84
N TRP A 38 17.92 7.33 1.99
CA TRP A 38 17.33 7.11 3.31
C TRP A 38 16.12 8.03 3.54
N ARG A 39 16.17 9.31 3.20
CA ARG A 39 15.03 10.23 3.37
C ARG A 39 13.85 9.88 2.45
N SER A 40 14.08 9.35 1.24
CA SER A 40 13.01 8.92 0.34
C SER A 40 12.31 7.65 0.84
N THR A 41 13.04 6.70 1.41
CA THR A 41 12.45 5.48 2.00
C THR A 41 11.87 5.76 3.39
N SER A 42 12.54 6.56 4.22
CA SER A 42 12.05 6.98 5.54
C SER A 42 10.83 7.88 5.45
N SER A 43 10.68 8.72 4.43
CA SER A 43 9.49 9.58 4.29
C SER A 43 8.24 8.79 3.85
N LYS A 44 8.41 7.68 3.11
CA LYS A 44 7.32 6.73 2.85
C LYS A 44 7.02 5.87 4.08
N PHE A 45 8.06 5.40 4.77
CA PHE A 45 7.99 4.65 6.03
C PHE A 45 7.31 5.43 7.18
N LEU A 46 7.55 6.74 7.28
CA LEU A 46 6.95 7.57 8.33
C LEU A 46 5.48 7.95 8.05
N LEU A 47 5.04 7.92 6.79
CA LEU A 47 3.68 8.32 6.42
C LEU A 47 2.62 7.25 6.71
N ILE A 48 3.01 5.97 6.76
CA ILE A 48 2.06 4.88 7.05
C ILE A 48 1.69 4.84 8.54
N MET A 49 2.60 5.25 9.43
CA MET A 49 2.44 5.11 10.88
C MET A 49 1.55 6.18 11.55
N THR A 50 1.00 7.15 10.79
CA THR A 50 0.17 8.24 11.35
C THR A 50 -1.17 8.43 10.63
N PHE A 51 -1.63 7.45 9.86
CA PHE A 51 -2.94 7.54 9.21
C PHE A 51 -4.04 6.94 10.09
N SER A 52 -5.21 7.57 10.10
CA SER A 52 -6.39 7.01 10.77
C SER A 52 -6.76 5.65 10.17
N ASN A 53 -7.53 4.82 10.88
CA ASN A 53 -8.02 3.54 10.33
C ASN A 53 -8.76 3.73 9.00
N ILE A 54 -9.47 4.85 8.83
CA ILE A 54 -10.17 5.21 7.59
C ILE A 54 -9.19 5.52 6.45
N ASP A 55 -8.13 6.28 6.75
CA ASP A 55 -7.12 6.59 5.75
C ASP A 55 -6.39 5.34 5.24
N ALA A 56 -6.07 4.40 6.15
CA ALA A 56 -5.49 3.12 5.79
C ALA A 56 -6.46 2.31 4.92
N PHE A 57 -7.73 2.28 5.31
CA PHE A 57 -8.79 1.63 4.54
C PHE A 57 -8.92 2.18 3.11
N ASP A 58 -8.93 3.50 2.93
CA ASP A 58 -9.05 4.15 1.62
C ASP A 58 -7.86 3.82 0.70
N VAL A 59 -6.64 3.83 1.25
CA VAL A 59 -5.44 3.49 0.48
C VAL A 59 -5.44 2.03 0.07
N LEU A 60 -5.70 1.12 1.02
CA LEU A 60 -5.70 -0.32 0.78
C LEU A 60 -6.79 -0.72 -0.21
N THR A 61 -7.97 -0.12 -0.09
CA THR A 61 -9.09 -0.34 -1.03
C THR A 61 -8.70 0.08 -2.45
N GLY A 62 -8.12 1.27 -2.61
CA GLY A 62 -7.66 1.75 -3.92
C GLY A 62 -6.60 0.85 -4.54
N GLN A 63 -5.64 0.38 -3.74
CA GLN A 63 -4.61 -0.55 -4.22
C GLN A 63 -5.18 -1.91 -4.63
N ILE A 64 -6.08 -2.49 -3.82
CA ILE A 64 -6.72 -3.77 -4.11
C ILE A 64 -7.53 -3.67 -5.39
N PHE A 65 -8.37 -2.64 -5.53
CA PHE A 65 -9.16 -2.44 -6.74
C PHE A 65 -8.32 -2.18 -7.97
N ALA A 66 -7.27 -1.36 -7.89
CA ALA A 66 -6.34 -1.16 -9.00
C ALA A 66 -5.75 -2.50 -9.45
N LYS A 67 -5.29 -3.34 -8.50
CA LYS A 67 -4.67 -4.62 -8.82
C LYS A 67 -5.63 -5.59 -9.47
N LEU A 68 -6.85 -5.68 -8.95
CA LEU A 68 -7.88 -6.55 -9.53
C LEU A 68 -8.34 -6.03 -10.89
N TYR A 69 -8.44 -4.72 -11.07
CA TYR A 69 -8.83 -4.10 -12.35
C TYR A 69 -7.81 -4.40 -13.46
N GLU A 70 -6.51 -4.29 -13.16
CA GLU A 70 -5.45 -4.64 -14.12
C GLU A 70 -5.45 -6.11 -14.55
N ASN A 71 -5.93 -7.01 -13.68
CA ASN A 71 -5.88 -8.46 -13.92
C ASN A 71 -7.23 -9.03 -14.34
N PHE A 72 -8.31 -8.25 -14.30
CA PHE A 72 -9.64 -8.72 -14.67
C PHE A 72 -9.66 -9.26 -16.12
N PRO A 73 -10.32 -10.40 -16.41
CA PRO A 73 -11.15 -11.23 -15.52
C PRO A 73 -10.39 -12.35 -14.79
N LYS A 74 -9.04 -12.35 -14.82
CA LYS A 74 -8.23 -13.41 -14.23
C LYS A 74 -8.24 -13.33 -12.70
N PRO A 75 -8.55 -14.43 -11.99
CA PRO A 75 -8.40 -14.51 -10.53
C PRO A 75 -6.93 -14.35 -10.11
N ILE A 76 -6.70 -13.59 -9.04
CA ILE A 76 -5.36 -13.38 -8.47
C ILE A 76 -5.33 -13.70 -6.98
N PHE A 77 -4.13 -13.98 -6.48
CA PHE A 77 -3.88 -14.09 -5.04
C PHE A 77 -3.64 -12.70 -4.44
N LEU A 78 -4.56 -12.26 -3.56
CA LEU A 78 -4.41 -11.05 -2.76
C LEU A 78 -3.61 -11.40 -1.52
N ASP A 79 -2.41 -10.82 -1.41
CA ASP A 79 -1.42 -11.19 -0.40
C ASP A 79 -0.87 -9.94 0.25
N ALA A 80 -1.07 -9.78 1.56
CA ALA A 80 -0.67 -8.62 2.34
C ALA A 80 0.79 -8.23 2.08
N ARG A 81 1.67 -9.21 1.87
CA ARG A 81 3.11 -9.03 1.57
C ARG A 81 3.39 -8.22 0.31
N LYS A 82 2.42 -8.06 -0.59
CA LYS A 82 2.54 -7.27 -1.83
C LYS A 82 1.97 -5.87 -1.70
N PHE A 83 1.17 -5.60 -0.67
CA PHE A 83 0.47 -4.33 -0.45
C PHE A 83 1.07 -3.55 0.72
N VAL A 84 1.59 -4.25 1.73
CA VAL A 84 2.31 -3.66 2.86
C VAL A 84 3.75 -3.35 2.47
N GLU A 85 4.15 -2.08 2.64
CA GLU A 85 5.52 -1.63 2.38
C GLU A 85 6.50 -2.32 3.36
N GLY A 86 7.57 -2.90 2.83
CA GLY A 86 8.50 -3.76 3.59
C GLY A 86 8.25 -5.26 3.43
N GLY A 87 7.18 -5.65 2.72
CA GLY A 87 6.96 -7.02 2.27
C GLY A 87 6.78 -8.02 3.41
N GLU A 88 7.36 -9.21 3.28
CA GLU A 88 7.20 -10.29 4.27
C GLU A 88 7.67 -9.90 5.68
N ALA A 89 8.78 -9.18 5.79
CA ALA A 89 9.32 -8.70 7.06
C ALA A 89 8.40 -7.67 7.75
N ALA A 90 7.57 -6.96 6.96
CA ALA A 90 6.61 -6.02 7.49
C ALA A 90 5.25 -6.65 7.80
N CYS A 91 5.00 -7.89 7.40
CA CYS A 91 3.74 -8.61 7.67
C CYS A 91 3.80 -9.51 8.89
N PHE A 92 5.00 -9.91 9.31
CA PHE A 92 5.19 -10.85 10.42
C PHE A 92 6.21 -10.34 11.43
N ASN A 93 5.83 -10.39 12.70
CA ASN A 93 6.76 -10.21 13.81
C ASN A 93 7.33 -11.59 14.20
N ALA A 94 8.57 -11.85 13.79
CA ALA A 94 9.26 -13.12 14.06
C ALA A 94 9.68 -13.30 15.53
N ASP A 95 9.71 -12.21 16.31
CA ASP A 95 10.15 -12.21 17.71
C ASP A 95 8.98 -12.37 18.70
N SER A 96 7.78 -12.70 18.22
CA SER A 96 6.65 -12.97 19.10
C SER A 96 6.85 -14.29 19.86
N PHE A 97 6.57 -14.24 21.16
CA PHE A 97 6.72 -15.36 22.11
C PHE A 97 5.86 -16.58 21.74
N THR A 98 4.85 -16.43 20.86
CA THR A 98 3.89 -17.48 20.49
C THR A 98 4.02 -17.98 19.04
N GLY A 99 4.96 -17.43 18.26
CA GLY A 99 5.12 -17.70 16.82
C GLY A 99 5.05 -16.41 15.98
N ALA A 100 5.08 -16.50 14.64
CA ALA A 100 5.02 -15.29 13.80
C ALA A 100 3.65 -14.59 13.94
N GLU A 101 3.60 -13.44 14.61
CA GLU A 101 2.39 -12.62 14.76
C GLU A 101 2.19 -11.69 13.56
N VAL A 102 0.94 -11.50 13.14
CA VAL A 102 0.61 -10.57 12.06
C VAL A 102 0.77 -9.14 12.57
N THR A 103 1.50 -8.32 11.81
CA THR A 103 1.71 -6.92 12.18
C THR A 103 0.45 -6.07 11.94
N PRO A 104 0.29 -4.91 12.61
CA PRO A 104 -0.88 -4.04 12.41
C PRO A 104 -1.13 -3.63 10.94
N PRO A 105 -0.12 -3.34 10.11
CA PRO A 105 -0.34 -3.04 8.69
C PRO A 105 -0.91 -4.22 7.89
N ALA A 106 -0.46 -5.45 8.18
CA ALA A 106 -0.99 -6.65 7.54
C ALA A 106 -2.40 -6.97 8.03
N GLU A 107 -2.67 -6.74 9.31
CA GLU A 107 -4.03 -6.86 9.87
C GLU A 107 -5.00 -5.88 9.21
N ALA A 108 -4.59 -4.61 9.01
CA ALA A 108 -5.39 -3.61 8.30
C ALA A 108 -5.75 -4.08 6.89
N PHE A 109 -4.78 -4.62 6.14
CA PHE A 109 -5.03 -5.21 4.82
C PHE A 109 -6.05 -6.35 4.87
N ILE A 110 -5.89 -7.29 5.81
CA ILE A 110 -6.80 -8.45 5.94
C ILE A 110 -8.22 -7.98 6.29
N ASN A 111 -8.35 -7.00 7.17
CA ASN A 111 -9.64 -6.43 7.57
C ASN A 111 -10.32 -5.71 6.41
N THR A 112 -9.59 -4.86 5.68
CA THR A 112 -10.10 -4.19 4.47
C THR A 112 -10.54 -5.19 3.41
N ALA A 113 -9.70 -6.18 3.09
CA ALA A 113 -10.03 -7.20 2.09
C ALA A 113 -11.24 -8.05 2.53
N THR A 114 -11.33 -8.41 3.82
CA THR A 114 -12.48 -9.14 4.37
C THR A 114 -13.76 -8.34 4.21
N TRP A 115 -13.74 -7.04 4.52
CA TRP A 115 -14.90 -6.16 4.36
C TRP A 115 -15.36 -6.06 2.90
N LEU A 116 -14.42 -5.87 1.97
CA LEU A 116 -14.73 -5.80 0.52
C LEU A 116 -15.36 -7.10 -0.02
N VAL A 117 -14.97 -8.26 0.52
CA VAL A 117 -15.57 -9.55 0.20
C VAL A 117 -16.98 -9.66 0.78
N GLN A 118 -17.17 -9.26 2.04
CA GLN A 118 -18.46 -9.32 2.73
C GLN A 118 -19.53 -8.45 2.06
N GLU A 119 -19.16 -7.24 1.65
CA GLU A 119 -20.04 -6.33 0.90
C GLU A 119 -20.28 -6.76 -0.56
N GLY A 120 -19.55 -7.78 -1.02
CA GLY A 120 -19.68 -8.32 -2.36
C GLY A 120 -19.07 -7.44 -3.45
N TYR A 121 -18.10 -6.58 -3.11
CA TYR A 121 -17.32 -5.82 -4.10
C TYR A 121 -16.25 -6.69 -4.78
N ILE A 122 -15.73 -7.69 -4.06
CA ILE A 122 -14.77 -8.67 -4.55
C ILE A 122 -15.34 -10.06 -4.32
N SER A 123 -15.21 -10.93 -5.31
CA SER A 123 -15.52 -12.36 -5.19
C SER A 123 -14.23 -13.14 -4.95
N VAL A 124 -14.28 -14.11 -4.05
CA VAL A 124 -13.15 -15.02 -3.73
C VAL A 124 -13.65 -16.45 -3.72
N ARG A 125 -12.74 -17.42 -3.91
CA ARG A 125 -13.11 -18.83 -3.73
C ARG A 125 -13.57 -19.07 -2.28
N PRO A 126 -14.64 -19.87 -2.03
CA PRO A 126 -15.01 -20.25 -0.67
C PRO A 126 -13.83 -20.88 0.09
N ASN A 127 -13.68 -20.56 1.38
CA ASN A 127 -12.59 -21.04 2.24
C ASN A 127 -11.17 -20.69 1.75
N SER A 128 -11.02 -19.63 0.94
CA SER A 128 -9.73 -19.18 0.41
C SER A 128 -8.95 -18.22 1.32
N LYS A 129 -9.51 -17.88 2.48
CA LYS A 129 -8.87 -16.99 3.45
C LYS A 129 -7.64 -17.68 4.04
N THR A 130 -6.50 -17.01 3.95
CA THR A 130 -5.23 -17.43 4.55
C THR A 130 -4.82 -16.43 5.65
N ALA A 131 -3.71 -16.71 6.34
CA ALA A 131 -3.13 -15.78 7.31
C ALA A 131 -2.68 -14.45 6.68
N THR A 132 -2.47 -14.39 5.36
CA THR A 132 -1.98 -13.19 4.67
C THR A 132 -2.94 -12.63 3.62
N GLY A 133 -4.09 -13.25 3.38
CA GLY A 133 -5.07 -12.72 2.43
C GLY A 133 -6.01 -13.76 1.83
N PHE A 134 -6.26 -13.68 0.52
CA PHE A 134 -7.32 -14.44 -0.16
C PHE A 134 -6.88 -14.98 -1.52
N SER A 135 -7.24 -16.23 -1.80
CA SER A 135 -7.01 -16.87 -3.10
C SER A 135 -8.18 -16.69 -4.06
N ASP A 136 -7.84 -16.61 -5.35
CA ASP A 136 -8.79 -16.46 -6.47
C ASP A 136 -9.72 -15.25 -6.31
N ALA A 137 -9.16 -14.12 -5.90
CA ALA A 137 -9.90 -12.87 -5.83
C ALA A 137 -10.12 -12.30 -7.24
N VAL A 138 -11.36 -11.90 -7.52
CA VAL A 138 -11.81 -11.26 -8.77
C VAL A 138 -12.75 -10.11 -8.43
N LEU A 139 -12.75 -9.04 -9.24
CA LEU A 139 -13.77 -7.99 -9.14
C LEU A 139 -15.16 -8.56 -9.39
N SER A 140 -16.10 -8.26 -8.49
CA SER A 140 -17.52 -8.52 -8.72
C SER A 140 -18.11 -7.56 -9.75
N GLU A 141 -19.35 -7.82 -10.17
CA GLU A 141 -20.14 -6.88 -10.97
C GLU A 141 -20.30 -5.52 -10.27
N LYS A 142 -20.60 -5.51 -8.97
CA LYS A 142 -20.76 -4.26 -8.18
C LYS A 142 -19.48 -3.42 -8.20
N GLY A 143 -18.34 -4.07 -7.94
CA GLY A 143 -17.03 -3.42 -7.96
C GLY A 143 -16.68 -2.91 -9.36
N LEU A 144 -16.92 -3.71 -10.39
CA LEU A 144 -16.63 -3.33 -11.77
C LEU A 144 -17.49 -2.15 -12.24
N THR A 145 -18.76 -2.10 -11.86
CA THR A 145 -19.68 -1.01 -12.22
C THR A 145 -19.22 0.32 -11.65
N ALA A 146 -18.79 0.38 -10.39
CA ALA A 146 -18.27 1.63 -9.84
C ALA A 146 -16.91 2.03 -10.41
N LEU A 147 -16.04 1.06 -10.72
CA LEU A 147 -14.77 1.37 -11.38
C LEU A 147 -14.94 1.85 -12.82
N LYS A 148 -15.99 1.40 -13.50
CA LYS A 148 -16.37 1.87 -14.84
C LYS A 148 -17.17 3.16 -14.83
N ALA A 149 -17.64 3.63 -13.68
CA ALA A 149 -18.29 4.92 -13.61
C ALA A 149 -17.29 5.99 -14.04
N VAL A 150 -17.74 6.88 -14.92
CA VAL A 150 -17.02 8.07 -15.31
C VAL A 150 -17.66 9.20 -14.51
N PRO A 151 -16.93 9.94 -13.67
CA PRO A 151 -17.52 11.02 -12.92
C PRO A 151 -17.96 12.12 -13.88
N ASP A 152 -19.23 12.54 -13.78
CA ASP A 152 -19.84 13.58 -14.63
C ASP A 152 -19.11 14.94 -14.55
N SER A 153 -18.22 15.11 -13.57
CA SER A 153 -17.53 16.37 -13.26
C SER A 153 -16.24 16.63 -14.07
N LEU A 154 -15.72 15.70 -14.88
CA LEU A 154 -14.42 15.90 -15.55
C LEU A 154 -14.34 15.39 -16.99
N VAL A 155 -13.83 16.29 -17.83
CA VAL A 155 -13.51 16.25 -19.28
C VAL A 155 -12.58 15.08 -19.70
N SER A 156 -12.20 14.18 -18.80
CA SER A 156 -11.38 13.02 -19.09
C SER A 156 -12.24 11.79 -19.42
N ARG A 157 -12.13 11.24 -20.63
CA ARG A 157 -12.71 9.94 -21.05
C ARG A 157 -12.15 8.71 -20.29
N VAL A 158 -11.47 8.92 -19.16
CA VAL A 158 -10.75 7.89 -18.41
C VAL A 158 -11.64 7.42 -17.26
N THR A 159 -11.81 6.11 -17.14
CA THR A 159 -12.62 5.49 -16.09
C THR A 159 -11.97 5.64 -14.71
N LEU A 160 -12.75 5.54 -13.62
CA LEU A 160 -12.20 5.58 -12.26
C LEU A 160 -11.18 4.45 -12.01
N GLY A 161 -11.41 3.27 -12.60
CA GLY A 161 -10.47 2.14 -12.56
C GLY A 161 -9.11 2.49 -13.18
N GLU A 162 -9.10 3.13 -14.36
CA GLU A 162 -7.87 3.57 -15.00
C GLU A 162 -7.15 4.66 -14.18
N ARG A 163 -7.90 5.59 -13.56
CA ARG A 163 -7.34 6.61 -12.64
C ARG A 163 -6.72 5.98 -11.40
N LEU A 164 -7.32 4.93 -10.83
CA LEU A 164 -6.72 4.19 -9.70
C LEU A 164 -5.41 3.54 -10.10
N VAL A 165 -5.38 2.84 -11.23
CA VAL A 165 -4.17 2.19 -11.75
C VAL A 165 -3.06 3.21 -12.00
N GLN A 166 -3.39 4.36 -12.59
CA GLN A 166 -2.44 5.45 -12.80
C GLN A 166 -1.92 6.01 -11.47
N SER A 167 -2.78 6.21 -10.48
CA SER A 167 -2.40 6.76 -9.17
C SER A 167 -1.48 5.81 -8.39
N VAL A 168 -1.78 4.49 -8.42
CA VAL A 168 -0.91 3.47 -7.82
C VAL A 168 0.46 3.43 -8.50
N LYS A 169 0.51 3.52 -9.84
CA LYS A 169 1.77 3.55 -10.60
C LYS A 169 2.58 4.83 -10.38
N ALA A 170 1.90 5.97 -10.26
CA ALA A 170 2.52 7.26 -9.97
C ALA A 170 3.01 7.36 -8.52
N GLY A 171 2.48 6.52 -7.61
CA GLY A 171 2.82 6.55 -6.20
C GLY A 171 2.24 7.75 -5.45
N THR A 172 1.21 8.41 -6.00
CA THR A 172 0.57 9.59 -5.42
C THR A 172 -0.58 9.18 -4.51
N MET A 173 -0.32 9.08 -3.21
CA MET A 173 -1.29 8.57 -2.23
C MET A 173 -2.49 9.50 -2.03
N GLU A 174 -2.29 10.82 -2.12
CA GLU A 174 -3.37 11.80 -2.03
C GLU A 174 -4.35 11.66 -3.20
N THR A 175 -3.83 11.49 -4.42
CA THR A 175 -4.66 11.23 -5.61
C THR A 175 -5.38 9.89 -5.50
N LEU A 176 -4.68 8.86 -5.01
CA LEU A 176 -5.27 7.54 -4.80
C LEU A 176 -6.47 7.60 -3.85
N LYS A 177 -6.34 8.24 -2.69
CA LYS A 177 -7.43 8.43 -1.73
C LYS A 177 -8.61 9.19 -2.33
N GLY A 178 -8.33 10.27 -3.08
CA GLY A 178 -9.38 11.02 -3.77
C GLY A 178 -10.19 10.15 -4.73
N VAL A 179 -9.49 9.38 -5.59
CA VAL A 179 -10.15 8.48 -6.54
C VAL A 179 -10.87 7.33 -5.83
N THR A 180 -10.31 6.77 -4.76
CA THR A 180 -11.00 5.74 -3.95
C THR A 180 -12.30 6.29 -3.38
N ASN A 181 -12.29 7.50 -2.80
CA ASN A 181 -13.48 8.11 -2.23
C ASN A 181 -14.55 8.42 -3.29
N GLU A 182 -14.14 8.79 -4.52
CA GLU A 182 -15.05 8.88 -5.66
C GLU A 182 -15.70 7.52 -5.97
N VAL A 183 -14.91 6.43 -6.03
CA VAL A 183 -15.42 5.07 -6.26
C VAL A 183 -16.37 4.63 -5.16
N LEU A 184 -16.00 4.82 -3.88
CA LEU A 184 -16.85 4.49 -2.73
C LEU A 184 -18.17 5.28 -2.77
N SER A 185 -18.12 6.56 -3.14
CA SER A 185 -19.33 7.38 -3.29
C SER A 185 -20.25 6.85 -4.39
N VAL A 186 -19.70 6.38 -5.51
CA VAL A 186 -20.48 5.73 -6.57
C VAL A 186 -21.08 4.40 -6.09
N LEU A 187 -20.30 3.58 -5.39
CA LEU A 187 -20.76 2.31 -4.83
C LEU A 187 -21.95 2.53 -3.89
N ILE A 188 -21.85 3.47 -2.96
CA ILE A 188 -22.92 3.82 -2.01
C ILE A 188 -24.18 4.29 -2.75
N LYS A 189 -24.04 5.14 -3.78
CA LYS A 189 -25.16 5.60 -4.62
C LYS A 189 -25.84 4.46 -5.38
N SER A 190 -25.07 3.49 -5.88
CA SER A 190 -25.63 2.35 -6.62
C SER A 190 -26.41 1.37 -5.73
N VAL A 191 -26.08 1.31 -4.43
CA VAL A 191 -26.79 0.48 -3.44
C VAL A 191 -28.09 1.14 -2.94
N THR A 192 -28.24 2.46 -3.07
CA THR A 192 -29.36 3.24 -2.50
C THR A 192 -30.50 3.55 -3.47
N LEU A 193 -30.54 2.97 -4.66
CA LEU A 193 -31.67 3.08 -5.59
C LEU A 193 -32.62 1.87 -5.43
N PRO A 194 -33.82 2.02 -4.83
CA PRO A 194 -34.87 1.00 -4.83
C PRO A 194 -35.56 0.86 -6.19
#